data_AF-A0A352Q0R4-F1
#
_entry.id   AF-A0A352Q0R4-F1
#
_cell.length_a   1.000
_cell.length_b   1.000
_cell.length_c   1.000
_cell.angle_alpha   90.00
_cell.angle_beta   90.00
_cell.angle_gamma   90.00
#
_symmetry.space_group_name_H-M   'P 1'
#
loop_
_entity.id
_entity.type
_entity.pdbx_description
1 polymer ?
#
loop_
_entity_poly.entity_id
_entity_poly.type
_entity_poly.pdbx_seq_one_letter_code
_entity_poly.pdbx_strand_id
1 'polypeptide(L)' 'RARRANAEEKQAVWPICCQYYPDYDIYQNRTERDIPVFICEPQ' A
#
# COMPACT_ATOMS: atom_id res chain seq x y z
N ARG A 1 -0.23 -15.96 6.18
CA ARG A 1 -0.80 -15.89 4.81
C ARG A 1 -0.68 -14.48 4.24
N ALA A 2 -0.46 -14.31 2.93
CA ALA A 2 -0.47 -13.00 2.27
C ALA A 2 -1.58 -12.91 1.22
N ARG A 3 -2.22 -11.74 1.11
CA ARG A 3 -3.24 -11.45 0.09
C ARG A 3 -3.13 -10.00 -0.38
N ARG A 4 -3.52 -9.74 -1.64
CA ARG A 4 -3.60 -8.38 -2.17
C ARG A 4 -4.72 -7.62 -1.46
N ALA A 5 -4.43 -6.40 -1.03
CA ALA A 5 -5.43 -5.48 -0.49
C ALA A 5 -6.39 -5.05 -1.61
N ASN A 6 -7.67 -4.96 -1.30
CA ASN A 6 -8.63 -4.28 -2.16
C ASN A 6 -8.43 -2.74 -2.10
N ALA A 7 -9.25 -1.98 -2.81
CA ALA A 7 -9.07 -0.53 -2.91
C ALA A 7 -9.28 0.16 -1.55
N GLU A 8 -10.31 -0.22 -0.81
CA GLU A 8 -10.65 0.33 0.50
C GLU A 8 -9.57 0.01 1.54
N GLU A 9 -9.11 -1.24 1.57
CA GLU A 9 -8.03 -1.70 2.44
C GLU A 9 -6.72 -0.97 2.12
N LYS A 10 -6.37 -0.85 0.82
CA LYS A 10 -5.18 -0.11 0.39
C LYS A 10 -5.27 1.34 0.87
N GLN A 11 -6.41 2.00 0.69
CA GLN A 11 -6.60 3.39 1.13
C GLN A 11 -6.41 3.54 2.65
N ALA A 12 -6.84 2.56 3.44
CA ALA A 12 -6.67 2.57 4.88
C ALA A 12 -5.21 2.37 5.33
N VAL A 13 -4.46 1.48 4.67
CA VAL A 13 -3.08 1.14 5.08
C VAL A 13 -2.00 2.02 4.43
N TRP A 14 -2.27 2.63 3.27
CA TRP A 14 -1.30 3.44 2.53
C TRP A 14 -0.72 4.61 3.36
N PRO A 15 -1.50 5.37 4.13
CA PRO A 15 -0.96 6.41 5.00
C PRO A 15 0.02 5.87 6.04
N ILE A 16 -0.22 4.66 6.56
CA ILE A 16 0.66 3.99 7.52
C ILE A 16 1.97 3.60 6.83
N CYS A 17 1.91 3.02 5.62
CA CYS A 17 3.11 2.72 4.84
C CYS A 17 3.96 3.99 4.60
N CYS A 18 3.32 5.10 4.24
CA CYS A 18 3.99 6.37 4.00
C CYS A 18 4.53 7.02 5.30
N GLN A 19 3.94 6.73 6.47
CA GLN A 19 4.48 7.17 7.75
C GLN A 19 5.88 6.57 8.02
N TYR A 20 6.07 5.28 7.69
CA TYR A 20 7.37 4.62 7.85
C TYR A 20 8.33 4.92 6.71
N TYR A 21 7.82 5.12 5.50
CA TYR A 21 8.62 5.44 4.32
C TYR A 21 7.88 6.44 3.40
N PRO A 22 8.08 7.76 3.63
CA PRO A 22 7.33 8.82 2.93
C PRO A 22 7.46 8.80 1.40
N ASP A 23 8.58 8.32 0.89
CA ASP A 23 8.85 8.25 -0.55
C ASP A 23 7.89 7.32 -1.32
N TYR A 24 7.17 6.42 -0.63
CA TYR A 24 6.13 5.63 -1.30
C TYR A 24 5.06 6.50 -1.97
N ASP A 25 4.69 7.62 -1.33
CA ASP A 25 3.72 8.54 -1.92
C ASP A 25 4.28 9.22 -3.18
N ILE A 26 5.58 9.54 -3.17
CA ILE A 26 6.27 10.05 -4.35
C ILE A 26 6.24 9.02 -5.48
N TYR A 27 6.40 7.73 -5.18
CA TYR A 27 6.36 6.66 -6.19
C TYR A 27 4.97 6.53 -6.79
N GLN A 28 3.92 6.59 -5.96
CA GLN A 28 2.53 6.53 -6.43
C GLN A 28 2.19 7.74 -7.32
N ASN A 29 2.68 8.94 -6.99
CA ASN A 29 2.46 10.15 -7.79
C ASN A 29 3.22 10.15 -9.14
N ARG A 30 4.25 9.31 -9.29
CA ARG A 30 5.06 9.21 -10.52
C ARG A 30 4.56 8.18 -11.51
N THR A 31 3.45 7.50 -11.21
CA THR A 31 2.91 6.44 -12.07
C THR A 31 1.40 6.48 -12.12
N GLU A 32 0.84 6.17 -13.29
CA GLU A 32 -0.60 5.96 -13.46
C GLU A 32 -1.05 4.58 -12.98
N ARG A 33 -0.10 3.66 -12.73
CA ARG A 33 -0.40 2.32 -12.26
C ARG A 33 -0.74 2.31 -10.77
N ASP A 34 -1.78 1.58 -10.40
CA ASP A 34 -2.06 1.27 -9.00
C ASP A 34 -0.95 0.40 -8.39
N ILE A 35 -0.18 0.93 -7.43
CA ILE A 35 0.88 0.17 -6.75
C ILE A 35 0.22 -0.90 -5.87
N PRO A 36 0.45 -2.21 -6.11
CA PRO A 36 -0.23 -3.25 -5.35
C PRO A 36 0.30 -3.31 -3.91
N VAL A 37 -0.63 -3.34 -2.95
CA VAL A 37 -0.33 -3.53 -1.53
C VAL A 37 -0.82 -4.89 -1.09
N PHE A 38 -0.07 -5.55 -0.20
CA PHE A 38 -0.41 -6.87 0.33
C PHE A 38 -0.55 -6.79 1.84
N ILE A 39 -1.61 -7.41 2.36
CA ILE A 39 -1.82 -7.62 3.79
C ILE A 39 -1.25 -8.99 4.15
N CYS A 40 -0.33 -8.99 5.12
CA CYS A 40 0.32 -10.18 5.64
C CYS A 40 -0.23 -10.48 7.02
N GLU A 41 -0.84 -11.66 7.15
CA GLU A 41 -1.38 -12.17 8.41
C GLU A 41 -0.51 -13.33 8.89
N PRO A 42 -0.34 -13.53 10.21
CA PRO A 42 0.29 -14.74 10.75
C PRO A 42 -0.48 -15.99 10.31
N GLN A 43 0.18 -17.16 10.32
CA GLN A 43 -0.40 -18.45 9.93
C GLN A 43 -0.41 -19.41 11.09
#